data_AF-U2KRR9-F1
#
_entry.id   AF-U2KRR9-F1
#
_cell.length_a   1.000
_cell.length_b   1.000
_cell.length_c   1.000
_cell.angle_alpha   90.00
_cell.angle_beta   90.00
_cell.angle_gamma   90.00
#
_symmetry.space_group_name_H-M   'P 1'
#
loop_
_entity.id
_entity.type
_entity.pdbx_description
1 polymer ?
#
loop_
_entity_poly.entity_id
_entity_poly.type
_entity_poly.pdbx_seq_one_letter_code
_entity_poly.pdbx_strand_id
1 'polypeptide(L)'
;MKNAVKVFFVLLGLTLASSSVFASGGSDKQKVGFIVGSRQHVFYTLIEKGIKAEAQAQGINAIVLDGELDGNVTSDHINNLVAEGCKAIALSCNDPGGTTPAMEAADKDGVPVFTFDCTSRTTKVIKCFVGTDNVEGGRLGGKETVRLANKGDKVGLINFDEPQSCIDRRKGWEEIVKASDKKLKIVEIGNYAGDASKAEQLMTDALTANPDLAVVFCVGDPAAAGALAAIKVAGASTKIIGFDGNPEAKDAIRDATNGKFWVSEIAQNPEKIGSEITKQITKYLTTGKVDQPVIMIAPYIITKENVGK
;
A
#
# COMPACT_ATOMS: atom_id res chain seq x y z
N MET A 1 -1.48 -36.68 93.35
CA MET A 1 -0.19 -36.18 92.84
C MET A 1 0.16 -37.01 91.62
N LYS A 2 0.06 -36.44 90.42
CA LYS A 2 0.20 -37.16 89.14
C LYS A 2 1.67 -37.20 88.73
N ASN A 3 2.16 -38.39 88.40
CA ASN A 3 3.51 -38.67 87.92
C ASN A 3 3.70 -38.15 86.50
N ALA A 4 4.85 -37.52 86.23
CA ALA A 4 5.31 -37.15 84.90
C ALA A 4 6.61 -37.89 84.59
N VAL A 5 6.57 -38.80 83.62
CA VAL A 5 7.74 -39.40 82.97
C VAL A 5 7.92 -38.67 81.64
N LYS A 6 9.07 -38.02 81.45
CA LYS A 6 9.46 -37.37 80.18
C LYS A 6 10.11 -38.42 79.27
N VAL A 7 9.54 -38.66 78.11
CA VAL A 7 10.18 -39.39 77.00
C VAL A 7 10.48 -38.38 75.91
N PHE A 8 11.76 -38.28 75.53
CA PHE A 8 12.27 -37.41 74.48
C PHE A 8 12.22 -38.19 73.16
N PHE A 9 11.38 -37.76 72.21
CA PHE A 9 11.41 -38.24 70.82
C PHE A 9 12.02 -37.15 69.93
N VAL A 10 13.12 -37.51 69.27
CA VAL A 10 13.81 -36.73 68.25
C VAL A 10 12.96 -36.78 66.98
N LEU A 11 12.52 -35.62 66.47
CA LEU A 11 11.88 -35.49 65.16
C LEU A 11 12.88 -34.88 64.16
N LEU A 12 13.23 -35.66 63.15
CA LEU A 12 14.07 -35.29 62.02
C LEU A 12 13.24 -34.40 61.07
N GLY A 13 13.61 -33.12 60.95
CA GLY A 13 12.96 -32.17 60.04
C GLY A 13 13.35 -32.42 58.58
N LEU A 14 12.38 -32.85 57.77
CA LEU A 14 12.51 -32.96 56.32
C LEU A 14 12.14 -31.61 55.70
N THR A 15 13.13 -30.81 55.30
CA THR A 15 12.91 -29.57 54.53
C THR A 15 12.63 -29.91 53.06
N LEU A 16 11.37 -29.80 52.63
CA LEU A 16 11.01 -29.76 51.20
C LEU A 16 11.44 -28.40 50.62
N ALA A 17 12.45 -28.41 49.74
CA ALA A 17 12.74 -27.30 48.85
C ALA A 17 11.73 -27.32 47.70
N SER A 18 10.79 -26.39 47.69
CA SER A 18 9.91 -26.14 46.56
C SER A 18 10.68 -25.40 45.46
N SER A 19 11.14 -26.14 44.46
CA SER A 19 11.69 -25.58 43.22
C SER A 19 10.55 -25.03 42.38
N SER A 20 10.37 -23.71 42.40
CA SER A 20 9.48 -22.98 41.48
C SER A 20 10.04 -23.09 40.06
N VAL A 21 9.46 -23.99 39.26
CA VAL A 21 9.70 -24.03 37.82
C VAL A 21 9.06 -22.77 37.23
N PHE A 22 9.88 -21.78 36.90
CA PHE A 22 9.51 -20.73 35.96
C PHE A 22 9.30 -21.40 34.60
N ALA A 23 8.06 -21.76 34.29
CA ALA A 23 7.64 -22.04 32.93
C ALA A 23 7.76 -20.73 32.15
N SER A 24 8.83 -20.58 31.38
CA SER A 24 8.90 -19.59 30.31
C SER A 24 7.83 -19.98 29.28
N GLY A 25 6.64 -19.39 29.42
CA GLY A 25 5.59 -19.48 28.41
C GLY A 25 6.11 -18.84 27.13
N GLY A 26 6.62 -19.67 26.21
CA GLY A 26 6.77 -19.28 24.82
C GLY A 26 5.37 -19.01 24.30
N SER A 27 4.97 -17.74 24.23
CA SER A 27 3.75 -17.38 23.52
C SER A 27 3.97 -17.75 22.06
N ASP A 28 3.26 -18.73 21.54
CA ASP A 28 3.19 -18.98 20.11
C ASP A 28 2.75 -17.67 19.45
N LYS A 29 3.69 -17.01 18.77
CA LYS A 29 3.44 -15.72 18.12
C LYS A 29 2.26 -15.89 17.17
N GLN A 30 1.27 -15.00 17.27
CA GLN A 30 0.12 -15.03 16.36
C GLN A 30 0.63 -14.93 14.91
N LYS A 31 0.26 -15.91 14.07
CA LYS A 31 0.61 -15.92 12.65
C LYS A 31 -0.37 -15.04 11.90
N VAL A 32 0.13 -14.04 11.16
CA VAL A 32 -0.67 -13.12 10.35
C VAL A 32 -0.13 -13.13 8.92
N GLY A 33 -1.03 -13.30 7.96
CA GLY A 33 -0.70 -13.28 6.55
C GLY A 33 -0.85 -11.88 5.95
N PHE A 34 0.12 -11.47 5.14
CA PHE A 34 0.11 -10.24 4.38
C PHE A 34 0.39 -10.56 2.91
N ILE A 35 -0.37 -9.96 1.99
CA ILE A 35 -0.15 -10.11 0.54
C ILE A 35 0.03 -8.70 -0.04
N VAL A 36 1.26 -8.37 -0.44
CA VAL A 36 1.55 -7.08 -1.09
C VAL A 36 1.23 -7.14 -2.58
N GLY A 37 1.06 -6.00 -3.25
CA GLY A 37 0.67 -5.97 -4.66
C GLY A 37 1.69 -6.61 -5.59
N SER A 38 2.92 -6.07 -5.68
CA SER A 38 4.03 -6.68 -6.43
C SER A 38 5.39 -6.30 -5.87
N ARG A 39 6.30 -7.25 -5.60
CA ARG A 39 7.67 -6.92 -5.18
C ARG A 39 8.54 -6.32 -6.30
N GLN A 40 8.08 -6.39 -7.55
CA GLN A 40 8.75 -5.70 -8.65
C GLN A 40 8.63 -4.17 -8.53
N HIS A 41 7.65 -3.69 -7.75
CA HIS A 41 7.41 -2.28 -7.53
C HIS A 41 7.87 -1.88 -6.13
N VAL A 42 8.83 -0.95 -6.07
CA VAL A 42 9.50 -0.54 -4.82
C VAL A 42 8.54 -0.04 -3.74
N PHE A 43 7.43 0.60 -4.10
CA PHE A 43 6.36 0.99 -3.18
C PHE A 43 5.91 -0.16 -2.25
N TYR A 44 5.63 -1.34 -2.80
CA TYR A 44 5.21 -2.49 -2.01
C TYR A 44 6.33 -3.07 -1.14
N THR A 45 7.58 -2.97 -1.58
CA THR A 45 8.73 -3.37 -0.74
C THR A 45 8.88 -2.46 0.50
N LEU A 46 8.53 -1.17 0.36
CA LEU A 46 8.50 -0.23 1.48
C LEU A 46 7.30 -0.50 2.42
N ILE A 47 6.15 -0.90 1.88
CA ILE A 47 5.03 -1.38 2.72
C ILE A 47 5.46 -2.64 3.50
N GLU A 48 6.06 -3.62 2.82
CA GLU A 48 6.56 -4.85 3.45
C GLU A 48 7.56 -4.55 4.57
N LYS A 49 8.45 -3.56 4.37
CA LYS A 49 9.36 -3.08 5.42
C LYS A 49 8.59 -2.54 6.64
N GLY A 50 7.57 -1.71 6.42
CA GLY A 50 6.71 -1.19 7.48
C GLY A 50 5.97 -2.29 8.26
N ILE A 51 5.41 -3.27 7.53
CA ILE A 51 4.75 -4.45 8.09
C ILE A 51 5.73 -5.24 8.98
N LYS A 52 6.91 -5.57 8.45
CA LYS A 52 7.91 -6.37 9.18
C LYS A 52 8.41 -5.68 10.44
N ALA A 53 8.70 -4.38 10.35
CA ALA A 53 9.14 -3.59 11.50
C ALA A 53 8.08 -3.55 12.61
N GLU A 54 6.83 -3.30 12.26
CA GLU A 54 5.73 -3.26 13.24
C GLU A 54 5.40 -4.65 13.79
N ALA A 55 5.38 -5.69 12.95
CA ALA A 55 5.12 -7.06 13.40
C ALA A 55 6.17 -7.53 14.40
N GLN A 56 7.45 -7.17 14.16
CA GLN A 56 8.52 -7.42 15.12
C GLN A 56 8.28 -6.69 16.45
N ALA A 57 7.89 -5.41 16.40
CA ALA A 57 7.61 -4.61 17.59
C ALA A 57 6.44 -5.15 18.41
N GLN A 58 5.42 -5.74 17.76
CA GLN A 58 4.23 -6.29 18.41
C GLN A 58 4.33 -7.79 18.72
N GLY A 59 5.45 -8.44 18.39
CA GLY A 59 5.64 -9.87 18.64
C GLY A 59 4.77 -10.78 17.78
N ILE A 60 4.34 -10.32 16.60
CA ILE A 60 3.57 -11.10 15.63
C ILE A 60 4.51 -11.84 14.67
N ASN A 61 4.09 -13.03 14.24
CA ASN A 61 4.73 -13.75 13.15
C ASN A 61 4.08 -13.35 11.81
N ALA A 62 4.69 -12.41 11.08
CA ALA A 62 4.20 -11.96 9.79
C ALA A 62 4.72 -12.83 8.64
N ILE A 63 3.81 -13.42 7.87
CA ILE A 63 4.10 -14.04 6.57
C ILE A 63 3.75 -13.01 5.50
N VAL A 64 4.73 -12.61 4.68
CA VAL A 64 4.51 -11.64 3.60
C VAL A 64 4.73 -12.32 2.25
N LEU A 65 3.67 -12.39 1.46
CA LEU A 65 3.61 -12.99 0.13
C LEU A 65 3.48 -11.90 -0.95
N ASP A 66 3.92 -12.22 -2.16
CA ASP A 66 3.83 -11.35 -3.32
C ASP A 66 2.55 -11.69 -4.10
N GLY A 67 1.67 -10.71 -4.34
CA GLY A 67 0.42 -10.91 -5.07
C GLY A 67 0.56 -10.79 -6.58
N GLU A 68 1.72 -10.36 -7.08
CA GLU A 68 2.04 -10.20 -8.50
C GLU A 68 1.05 -9.32 -9.30
N LEU A 69 0.27 -8.48 -8.61
CA LEU A 69 -0.89 -7.75 -9.11
C LEU A 69 -1.97 -8.65 -9.76
N ASP A 70 -1.92 -9.95 -9.51
CA ASP A 70 -2.80 -10.95 -10.09
C ASP A 70 -3.82 -11.46 -9.07
N GLY A 71 -5.09 -11.41 -9.44
CA GLY A 71 -6.18 -11.81 -8.56
C GLY A 71 -6.21 -13.31 -8.24
N ASN A 72 -5.78 -14.18 -9.15
CA ASN A 72 -5.71 -15.62 -8.92
C ASN A 72 -4.56 -15.97 -7.98
N VAL A 73 -3.37 -15.41 -8.20
CA VAL A 73 -2.21 -15.58 -7.31
C VAL A 73 -2.57 -15.12 -5.89
N THR A 74 -3.18 -13.95 -5.78
CA THR A 74 -3.61 -13.40 -4.48
C THR A 74 -4.70 -14.28 -3.84
N SER A 75 -5.66 -14.80 -4.61
CA SER A 75 -6.69 -15.73 -4.14
C SER A 75 -6.09 -17.02 -3.57
N ASP A 76 -5.13 -17.63 -4.29
CA ASP A 76 -4.42 -18.84 -3.84
C ASP A 76 -3.63 -18.57 -2.56
N HIS A 77 -2.99 -17.41 -2.45
CA HIS A 77 -2.33 -16.98 -1.22
C HIS A 77 -3.29 -16.83 -0.04
N ILE A 78 -4.48 -16.25 -0.23
CA ILE A 78 -5.50 -16.18 0.83
C ILE A 78 -5.84 -17.60 1.32
N ASN A 79 -6.16 -18.51 0.40
CA ASN A 79 -6.54 -19.89 0.75
C ASN A 79 -5.43 -20.63 1.50
N ASN A 80 -4.18 -20.49 1.05
CA ASN A 80 -3.02 -21.10 1.70
C ASN A 80 -2.78 -20.52 3.10
N LEU A 81 -2.93 -19.21 3.29
CA LEU A 81 -2.78 -18.57 4.61
C LEU A 81 -3.86 -19.02 5.60
N VAL A 82 -5.10 -19.24 5.12
CA VAL A 82 -6.17 -19.85 5.93
C VAL A 82 -5.79 -21.27 6.33
N ALA A 83 -5.36 -22.11 5.38
CA ALA A 83 -4.95 -23.50 5.63
C ALA A 83 -3.74 -23.59 6.58
N GLU A 84 -2.83 -22.62 6.53
CA GLU A 84 -1.68 -22.48 7.42
C GLU A 84 -2.02 -22.00 8.84
N GLY A 85 -3.30 -21.73 9.12
CA GLY A 85 -3.79 -21.34 10.44
C GLY A 85 -3.49 -19.89 10.82
N CYS A 86 -3.34 -18.99 9.83
CA CYS A 86 -3.22 -17.55 10.10
C CYS A 86 -4.44 -17.04 10.87
N LYS A 87 -4.20 -16.14 11.83
CA LYS A 87 -5.24 -15.55 12.69
C LYS A 87 -5.90 -14.34 12.06
N ALA A 88 -5.26 -13.73 11.06
CA ALA A 88 -5.80 -12.67 10.23
C ALA A 88 -5.06 -12.65 8.89
N ILE A 89 -5.70 -12.10 7.87
CA ILE A 89 -5.11 -11.86 6.55
C ILE A 89 -5.29 -10.39 6.18
N ALA A 90 -4.24 -9.78 5.67
CA ALA A 90 -4.29 -8.45 5.08
C ALA A 90 -3.72 -8.46 3.66
N LEU A 91 -4.33 -7.72 2.74
CA LEU A 91 -3.85 -7.65 1.36
C LEU A 91 -3.99 -6.26 0.73
N SER A 92 -3.12 -5.98 -0.23
CA SER A 92 -3.41 -5.00 -1.26
C SER A 92 -4.32 -5.62 -2.31
N CYS A 93 -5.56 -5.14 -2.39
CA CYS A 93 -6.57 -5.68 -3.31
C CYS A 93 -6.48 -4.99 -4.68
N ASN A 94 -5.47 -5.36 -5.47
CA ASN A 94 -5.20 -4.75 -6.78
C ASN A 94 -6.14 -5.21 -7.90
N ASP A 95 -6.60 -6.46 -7.83
CA ASP A 95 -7.66 -7.01 -8.67
C ASP A 95 -8.85 -7.48 -7.79
N PRO A 96 -9.82 -6.59 -7.53
CA PRO A 96 -11.00 -6.96 -6.74
C PRO A 96 -11.83 -8.09 -7.35
N GLY A 97 -11.82 -8.26 -8.67
CA GLY A 97 -12.57 -9.29 -9.38
C GLY A 97 -12.08 -10.69 -9.05
N GLY A 98 -10.77 -10.90 -9.10
CA GLY A 98 -10.15 -12.20 -8.77
C GLY A 98 -10.04 -12.50 -7.28
N THR A 99 -10.01 -11.48 -6.41
CA THR A 99 -9.70 -11.66 -4.98
C THR A 99 -10.91 -11.70 -4.05
N THR A 100 -12.03 -11.07 -4.42
CA THR A 100 -13.19 -10.91 -3.51
C THR A 100 -13.77 -12.23 -3.01
N PRO A 101 -14.01 -13.26 -3.85
CA PRO A 101 -14.56 -14.53 -3.38
C PRO A 101 -13.70 -15.22 -2.30
N ALA A 102 -12.37 -15.16 -2.43
CA ALA A 102 -11.45 -15.74 -1.45
C ALA A 102 -11.45 -14.96 -0.12
N MET A 103 -11.55 -13.62 -0.16
CA MET A 103 -11.72 -12.81 1.04
C MET A 103 -12.99 -13.19 1.82
N GLU A 104 -14.11 -13.40 1.10
CA GLU A 104 -15.39 -13.77 1.71
C GLU A 104 -15.35 -15.18 2.29
N ALA A 105 -14.68 -16.11 1.62
CA ALA A 105 -14.45 -17.47 2.14
C ALA A 105 -13.61 -17.46 3.42
N ALA A 106 -12.51 -16.69 3.45
CA ALA A 106 -11.67 -16.57 4.64
C ALA A 106 -12.44 -16.00 5.85
N ASP A 107 -13.25 -14.95 5.65
CA ASP A 107 -14.07 -14.38 6.73
C ASP A 107 -15.12 -15.38 7.23
N LYS A 108 -15.74 -16.15 6.32
CA LYS A 108 -16.69 -17.21 6.66
C LYS A 108 -16.06 -18.32 7.50
N ASP A 109 -14.79 -18.64 7.26
CA ASP A 109 -14.00 -19.61 8.03
C ASP A 109 -13.46 -19.02 9.36
N GLY A 110 -13.84 -17.78 9.67
CA GLY A 110 -13.49 -17.09 10.92
C GLY A 110 -12.11 -16.44 10.90
N VAL A 111 -11.48 -16.30 9.74
CA VAL A 111 -10.22 -15.57 9.57
C VAL A 111 -10.53 -14.13 9.13
N PRO A 112 -10.40 -13.13 10.02
CA PRO A 112 -10.74 -11.74 9.71
C PRO A 112 -9.83 -11.19 8.60
N VAL A 113 -10.45 -10.50 7.64
CA VAL A 113 -9.79 -9.92 6.47
C VAL A 113 -9.65 -8.40 6.62
N PHE A 114 -8.49 -7.89 6.23
CA PHE A 114 -8.10 -6.49 6.23
C PHE A 114 -7.57 -6.11 4.87
N THR A 115 -7.60 -4.84 4.49
CA THR A 115 -6.95 -4.36 3.26
C THR A 115 -6.01 -3.21 3.53
N PHE A 116 -4.99 -3.05 2.69
CA PHE A 116 -4.11 -1.89 2.72
C PHE A 116 -3.75 -1.42 1.32
N ASP A 117 -3.41 -0.14 1.17
CA ASP A 117 -3.13 0.53 -0.12
C ASP A 117 -4.31 0.51 -1.11
N CYS A 118 -4.65 -0.67 -1.64
CA CYS A 118 -5.81 -0.93 -2.49
C CYS A 118 -6.89 -1.72 -1.74
N THR A 119 -8.16 -1.33 -1.92
CA THR A 119 -9.31 -1.96 -1.26
C THR A 119 -10.36 -2.43 -2.27
N SER A 120 -11.22 -3.35 -1.85
CA SER A 120 -12.41 -3.74 -2.60
C SER A 120 -13.64 -3.02 -2.04
N ARG A 121 -14.46 -2.43 -2.93
CA ARG A 121 -15.77 -1.84 -2.59
C ARG A 121 -16.93 -2.81 -2.84
N THR A 122 -16.66 -4.00 -3.36
CA THR A 122 -17.68 -4.98 -3.73
C THR A 122 -18.04 -5.93 -2.58
N THR A 123 -17.31 -5.85 -1.46
CA THR A 123 -17.53 -6.70 -0.28
C THR A 123 -17.61 -5.91 1.01
N LYS A 124 -18.19 -6.52 2.04
CA LYS A 124 -18.36 -5.96 3.40
C LYS A 124 -17.54 -6.68 4.46
N VAL A 125 -16.75 -7.69 4.08
CA VAL A 125 -16.01 -8.54 5.05
C VAL A 125 -14.77 -7.86 5.62
N ILE A 126 -14.29 -6.79 4.99
CA ILE A 126 -13.09 -6.05 5.36
C ILE A 126 -13.29 -5.36 6.73
N LYS A 127 -12.48 -5.74 7.73
CA LYS A 127 -12.55 -5.20 9.10
C LYS A 127 -11.96 -3.80 9.20
N CYS A 128 -10.88 -3.55 8.48
CA CYS A 128 -10.25 -2.23 8.37
C CYS A 128 -9.48 -2.11 7.05
N PHE A 129 -9.54 -0.91 6.46
CA PHE A 129 -8.69 -0.49 5.37
C PHE A 129 -7.73 0.62 5.83
N VAL A 130 -6.46 0.50 5.49
CA VAL A 130 -5.44 1.55 5.66
C VAL A 130 -4.84 1.90 4.31
N GLY A 131 -4.95 3.13 3.86
CA GLY A 131 -4.35 3.53 2.58
C GLY A 131 -4.25 5.03 2.42
N THR A 132 -3.71 5.44 1.28
CA THR A 132 -3.63 6.86 0.92
C THR A 132 -5.03 7.40 0.56
N ASP A 133 -5.30 8.68 0.89
CA ASP A 133 -6.43 9.40 0.29
C ASP A 133 -6.14 9.67 -1.19
N ASN A 134 -6.44 8.67 -2.01
CA ASN A 134 -6.12 8.69 -3.43
C ASN A 134 -6.93 9.72 -4.22
N VAL A 135 -8.14 10.08 -3.76
CA VAL A 135 -8.91 11.18 -4.39
C VAL A 135 -8.20 12.50 -4.14
N GLU A 136 -7.77 12.79 -2.90
CA GLU A 136 -7.00 14.00 -2.65
C GLU A 136 -5.66 14.00 -3.39
N GLY A 137 -4.99 12.85 -3.48
CA GLY A 137 -3.77 12.71 -4.27
C GLY A 137 -3.99 13.04 -5.75
N GLY A 138 -5.08 12.53 -6.33
CA GLY A 138 -5.54 12.90 -7.66
C GLY A 138 -5.77 14.40 -7.81
N ARG A 139 -6.43 15.03 -6.83
CA ARG A 139 -6.64 16.49 -6.83
C ARG A 139 -5.32 17.26 -6.77
N LEU A 140 -4.32 16.80 -6.01
CA LEU A 140 -2.99 17.40 -6.02
C LEU A 140 -2.36 17.32 -7.43
N GLY A 141 -2.43 16.16 -8.08
CA GLY A 141 -1.96 15.98 -9.46
C GLY A 141 -2.71 16.87 -10.46
N GLY A 142 -4.03 17.02 -10.29
CA GLY A 142 -4.85 17.90 -11.11
C GLY A 142 -4.52 19.38 -10.92
N LYS A 143 -4.28 19.82 -9.68
CA LYS A 143 -3.84 21.20 -9.37
C LYS A 143 -2.50 21.50 -10.05
N GLU A 144 -1.58 20.55 -10.01
CA GLU A 144 -0.27 20.67 -10.64
C GLU A 144 -0.36 20.66 -12.18
N THR A 145 -1.24 19.85 -12.74
CA THR A 145 -1.57 19.86 -14.18
C THR A 145 -2.06 21.25 -14.61
N VAL A 146 -3.02 21.83 -13.87
CA VAL A 146 -3.53 23.18 -14.14
C VAL A 146 -2.44 24.22 -13.97
N ARG A 147 -1.53 24.09 -12.99
CA ARG A 147 -0.42 25.03 -12.79
C ARG A 147 0.54 25.05 -13.98
N LEU A 148 0.88 23.88 -14.52
CA LEU A 148 1.86 23.70 -15.60
C LEU A 148 1.31 24.01 -16.99
N ALA A 149 0.01 23.77 -17.22
CA ALA A 149 -0.62 23.95 -18.52
C ALA A 149 -1.04 25.41 -18.79
N ASN A 150 -1.05 25.79 -20.07
CA ASN A 150 -1.66 27.03 -20.56
C ASN A 150 -3.13 26.81 -20.96
N LYS A 151 -3.82 27.91 -21.26
CA LYS A 151 -5.22 27.86 -21.70
C LYS A 151 -5.33 27.10 -23.02
N GLY A 152 -6.18 26.07 -23.06
CA GLY A 152 -6.47 25.26 -24.25
C GLY A 152 -5.48 24.13 -24.53
N ASP A 153 -4.46 23.96 -23.68
CA ASP A 153 -3.46 22.90 -23.82
C ASP A 153 -4.10 21.51 -23.72
N LYS A 154 -3.47 20.54 -24.39
CA LYS A 154 -3.76 19.12 -24.20
C LYS A 154 -3.05 18.59 -22.96
N VAL A 155 -3.78 17.90 -22.11
CA VAL A 155 -3.26 17.25 -20.90
C VAL A 155 -3.66 15.78 -20.89
N GLY A 156 -2.70 14.91 -20.62
CA GLY A 156 -2.83 13.47 -20.74
C GLY A 156 -3.02 12.78 -19.40
N LEU A 157 -3.67 11.61 -19.43
CA LEU A 157 -3.79 10.71 -18.29
C LEU A 157 -3.39 9.28 -18.72
N ILE A 158 -2.37 8.72 -18.07
CA ILE A 158 -2.09 7.27 -18.12
C ILE A 158 -2.73 6.65 -16.88
N ASN A 159 -3.76 5.82 -17.06
CA ASN A 159 -4.59 5.25 -15.99
C ASN A 159 -4.29 3.77 -15.71
N PHE A 160 -4.81 3.26 -14.59
CA PHE A 160 -4.83 1.85 -14.25
C PHE A 160 -6.24 1.56 -13.71
N ASP A 161 -7.02 0.76 -14.42
CA ASP A 161 -8.48 0.67 -14.24
C ASP A 161 -8.92 -0.41 -13.25
N GLU A 162 -8.01 -1.30 -12.90
CA GLU A 162 -8.25 -2.44 -12.03
C GLU A 162 -8.20 -2.03 -10.54
N PRO A 163 -7.12 -1.42 -10.01
CA PRO A 163 -7.04 -1.08 -8.59
C PRO A 163 -7.87 0.17 -8.25
N GLN A 164 -8.70 0.06 -7.21
CA GLN A 164 -9.55 1.16 -6.74
C GLN A 164 -8.77 2.44 -6.39
N SER A 165 -7.51 2.31 -5.94
CA SER A 165 -6.62 3.44 -5.67
C SER A 165 -6.39 4.30 -6.92
N CYS A 166 -6.09 3.69 -8.06
CA CYS A 166 -5.82 4.40 -9.31
C CYS A 166 -7.09 5.00 -9.92
N ILE A 167 -8.23 4.30 -9.78
CA ILE A 167 -9.54 4.85 -10.14
C ILE A 167 -9.84 6.13 -9.33
N ASP A 168 -9.53 6.13 -8.03
CA ASP A 168 -9.71 7.30 -7.16
C ASP A 168 -8.74 8.45 -7.52
N ARG A 169 -7.48 8.13 -7.87
CA ARG A 169 -6.48 9.11 -8.38
C ARG A 169 -7.00 9.80 -9.65
N ARG A 170 -7.46 9.01 -10.62
CA ARG A 170 -8.08 9.52 -11.85
C ARG A 170 -9.25 10.45 -11.54
N LYS A 171 -10.18 10.01 -10.68
CA LYS A 171 -11.35 10.80 -10.30
C LYS A 171 -10.94 12.16 -9.73
N GLY A 172 -10.03 12.19 -8.76
CA GLY A 172 -9.56 13.44 -8.16
C GLY A 172 -8.86 14.37 -9.15
N TRP A 173 -8.08 13.80 -10.07
CA TRP A 173 -7.42 14.57 -11.14
C TRP A 173 -8.44 15.20 -12.09
N GLU A 174 -9.40 14.41 -12.57
CA GLU A 174 -10.46 14.87 -13.46
C GLU A 174 -11.33 15.97 -12.81
N GLU A 175 -11.65 15.84 -11.52
CA GLU A 175 -12.40 16.86 -10.75
C GLU A 175 -11.74 18.25 -10.89
N ILE A 176 -10.42 18.33 -10.72
CA ILE A 176 -9.70 19.61 -10.79
C ILE A 176 -9.51 20.09 -12.23
N VAL A 177 -9.12 19.20 -13.15
CA VAL A 177 -8.85 19.59 -14.54
C VAL A 177 -10.12 20.08 -15.23
N LYS A 178 -11.27 19.41 -15.00
CA LYS A 178 -12.56 19.80 -15.57
C LYS A 178 -13.12 21.09 -14.96
N ALA A 179 -12.82 21.37 -13.69
CA ALA A 179 -13.24 22.60 -13.01
C ALA A 179 -12.40 23.84 -13.40
N SER A 180 -11.28 23.66 -14.10
CA SER A 180 -10.37 24.74 -14.49
C SER A 180 -10.96 25.68 -15.54
N ASP A 181 -10.70 26.98 -15.40
CA ASP A 181 -11.06 28.01 -16.38
C ASP A 181 -10.15 28.01 -17.63
N LYS A 182 -9.05 27.25 -17.59
CA LYS A 182 -8.08 27.11 -18.68
C LYS A 182 -8.63 26.33 -19.88
N LYS A 183 -9.81 25.72 -19.79
CA LYS A 183 -10.44 24.94 -20.89
C LYS A 183 -9.48 23.90 -21.48
N LEU A 184 -8.81 23.15 -20.60
CA LEU A 184 -7.85 22.12 -20.97
C LEU A 184 -8.53 20.99 -21.74
N LYS A 185 -7.80 20.36 -22.68
CA LYS A 185 -8.29 19.22 -23.47
C LYS A 185 -7.71 17.93 -22.91
N ILE A 186 -8.54 17.10 -22.30
CA ILE A 186 -8.09 15.82 -21.73
C ILE A 186 -7.84 14.81 -22.86
N VAL A 187 -6.67 14.17 -22.82
CA VAL A 187 -6.28 13.03 -23.65
C VAL A 187 -6.21 11.80 -22.75
N GLU A 188 -7.15 10.90 -22.89
CA GLU A 188 -7.13 9.59 -22.22
C GLU A 188 -6.10 8.71 -22.95
N ILE A 189 -4.94 8.47 -22.33
CA ILE A 189 -3.82 7.75 -22.99
C ILE A 189 -4.02 6.25 -22.91
N GLY A 190 -4.58 5.73 -21.81
CA GLY A 190 -5.02 4.34 -21.69
C GLY A 190 -4.39 3.56 -20.55
N ASN A 191 -4.91 2.35 -20.35
CA ASN A 191 -4.64 1.52 -19.18
C ASN A 191 -3.27 0.83 -19.28
N TYR A 192 -2.31 1.22 -18.44
CA TYR A 192 -0.96 0.63 -18.44
C TYR A 192 -0.84 -0.68 -17.64
N ALA A 193 -1.90 -1.10 -16.93
CA ALA A 193 -1.97 -2.38 -16.22
C ALA A 193 -0.80 -2.65 -15.25
N GLY A 194 -0.20 -1.60 -14.66
CA GLY A 194 0.95 -1.75 -13.76
C GLY A 194 2.31 -1.89 -14.46
N ASP A 195 2.37 -1.97 -15.80
CA ASP A 195 3.58 -2.25 -16.56
C ASP A 195 4.20 -1.00 -17.24
N ALA A 196 5.47 -0.73 -16.96
CA ALA A 196 6.18 0.44 -17.48
C ALA A 196 6.40 0.40 -19.00
N SER A 197 6.62 -0.78 -19.59
CA SER A 197 6.82 -0.95 -21.04
C SER A 197 5.51 -0.67 -21.78
N LYS A 198 4.37 -1.10 -21.22
CA LYS A 198 3.05 -0.76 -21.74
C LYS A 198 2.79 0.74 -21.65
N ALA A 199 3.17 1.39 -20.55
CA ALA A 199 3.08 2.84 -20.43
C ALA A 199 3.95 3.58 -21.46
N GLU A 200 5.16 3.10 -21.75
CA GLU A 200 6.03 3.63 -22.80
C GLU A 200 5.38 3.53 -24.19
N GLN A 201 4.80 2.38 -24.53
CA GLN A 201 4.09 2.19 -25.79
C GLN A 201 2.89 3.15 -25.91
N LEU A 202 2.05 3.21 -24.87
CA LEU A 202 0.88 4.10 -24.83
C LEU A 202 1.29 5.57 -24.97
N MET A 203 2.36 5.99 -24.30
CA MET A 203 2.85 7.37 -24.39
C MET A 203 3.44 7.66 -25.78
N THR A 204 4.14 6.71 -26.40
CA THR A 204 4.67 6.84 -27.77
C THR A 204 3.55 7.08 -28.78
N ASP A 205 2.47 6.30 -28.69
CA ASP A 205 1.29 6.45 -29.55
C ASP A 205 0.58 7.78 -29.27
N ALA A 206 0.44 8.16 -28.01
CA ALA A 206 -0.16 9.43 -27.61
C ALA A 206 0.61 10.65 -28.12
N LEU A 207 1.95 10.64 -28.07
CA LEU A 207 2.81 11.70 -28.59
C LEU A 207 2.76 11.80 -30.12
N THR A 208 2.63 10.65 -30.80
CA THR A 208 2.45 10.62 -32.26
C THR A 208 1.12 11.27 -32.65
N ALA A 209 0.04 10.97 -31.94
CA ALA A 209 -1.28 11.54 -32.18
C ALA A 209 -1.43 12.99 -31.67
N ASN A 210 -0.65 13.37 -30.65
CA ASN A 210 -0.74 14.66 -29.96
C ASN A 210 0.67 15.22 -29.72
N PRO A 211 1.37 15.68 -30.76
CA PRO A 211 2.73 16.23 -30.64
C PRO A 211 2.79 17.50 -29.76
N ASP A 212 1.64 18.13 -29.50
CA ASP A 212 1.43 19.29 -28.64
C ASP A 212 0.97 18.94 -27.21
N LEU A 213 1.07 17.67 -26.78
CA LEU A 213 0.72 17.27 -25.42
C LEU A 213 1.60 17.98 -24.38
N ALA A 214 0.99 18.84 -23.56
CA ALA A 214 1.74 19.72 -22.65
C ALA A 214 2.14 19.04 -21.35
N VAL A 215 1.20 18.32 -20.73
CA VAL A 215 1.37 17.67 -19.43
C VAL A 215 0.75 16.29 -19.47
N VAL A 216 1.35 15.30 -18.81
CA VAL A 216 0.78 13.99 -18.55
C VAL A 216 0.78 13.71 -17.05
N PHE A 217 -0.36 13.29 -16.53
CA PHE A 217 -0.47 12.73 -15.18
C PHE A 217 -0.44 11.20 -15.27
N CYS A 218 0.46 10.60 -14.50
CA CYS A 218 0.66 9.16 -14.43
C CYS A 218 0.16 8.69 -13.06
N VAL A 219 -0.83 7.79 -13.03
CA VAL A 219 -1.44 7.36 -11.76
C VAL A 219 -0.54 6.44 -10.91
N GLY A 220 0.67 6.14 -11.36
CA GLY A 220 1.70 5.37 -10.65
C GLY A 220 3.09 5.61 -11.25
N ASP A 221 4.15 5.42 -10.47
CA ASP A 221 5.53 5.68 -10.90
C ASP A 221 6.01 4.81 -12.07
N PRO A 222 5.62 3.51 -12.20
CA PRO A 222 5.94 2.74 -13.40
C PRO A 222 5.41 3.38 -14.69
N ALA A 223 4.23 4.03 -14.63
CA ALA A 223 3.69 4.77 -15.76
C ALA A 223 4.48 6.05 -16.07
N ALA A 224 4.96 6.75 -15.04
CA ALA A 224 5.81 7.93 -15.20
C ALA A 224 7.19 7.58 -15.78
N ALA A 225 7.78 6.45 -15.37
CA ALA A 225 9.02 5.94 -15.93
C ALA A 225 8.88 5.59 -17.42
N GLY A 226 7.82 4.87 -17.80
CA GLY A 226 7.52 4.58 -19.20
C GLY A 226 7.25 5.84 -20.03
N ALA A 227 6.50 6.80 -19.48
CA ALA A 227 6.27 8.09 -20.14
C ALA A 227 7.57 8.88 -20.36
N LEU A 228 8.48 8.88 -19.38
CA LEU A 228 9.78 9.54 -19.48
C LEU A 228 10.64 8.93 -20.61
N ALA A 229 10.65 7.60 -20.75
CA ALA A 229 11.34 6.92 -21.84
C ALA A 229 10.81 7.38 -23.21
N ALA A 230 9.49 7.31 -23.41
CA ALA A 230 8.83 7.73 -24.66
C ALA A 230 9.07 9.22 -24.99
N ILE A 231 8.94 10.11 -24.00
CA ILE A 231 9.17 11.55 -24.17
C ILE A 231 10.60 11.84 -24.63
N LYS A 232 11.59 11.14 -24.07
CA LYS A 232 13.00 11.31 -24.44
C LYS A 232 13.27 10.84 -25.86
N VAL A 233 12.72 9.69 -26.25
CA VAL A 233 12.86 9.15 -27.62
C VAL A 233 12.21 10.08 -28.65
N ALA A 234 11.02 10.59 -28.36
CA ALA A 234 10.29 11.50 -29.23
C ALA A 234 10.89 12.91 -29.30
N GLY A 235 11.81 13.27 -28.39
CA GLY A 235 12.28 14.65 -28.23
C GLY A 235 11.16 15.62 -27.82
N ALA A 236 10.09 15.11 -27.20
CA ALA A 236 8.93 15.90 -26.79
C ALA A 236 9.27 16.79 -25.59
N SER A 237 8.45 17.82 -25.36
CA SER A 237 8.62 18.75 -24.23
C SER A 237 7.63 18.54 -23.08
N THR A 238 6.77 17.53 -23.21
CA THR A 238 5.71 17.15 -22.28
C THR A 238 6.24 17.00 -20.85
N LYS A 239 5.50 17.56 -19.88
CA LYS A 239 5.81 17.46 -18.45
C LYS A 239 5.09 16.27 -17.84
N ILE A 240 5.74 15.58 -16.91
CA ILE A 240 5.24 14.41 -16.20
C ILE A 240 4.97 14.81 -14.75
N ILE A 241 3.78 14.43 -14.29
CA ILE A 241 3.41 14.41 -12.87
C ILE A 241 3.19 12.93 -12.52
N GLY A 242 4.06 12.38 -11.66
CA GLY A 242 3.96 11.00 -11.21
C GLY A 242 3.17 10.83 -9.91
N PHE A 243 3.08 9.59 -9.45
CA PHE A 243 2.42 9.22 -8.20
C PHE A 243 3.10 8.00 -7.62
N ASP A 244 3.50 8.08 -6.34
CA ASP A 244 3.93 7.07 -5.36
C ASP A 244 5.05 7.67 -4.49
N GLY A 245 5.89 8.51 -5.07
CA GLY A 245 7.04 9.12 -4.39
C GLY A 245 8.24 8.19 -4.25
N ASN A 246 8.43 7.26 -5.19
CA ASN A 246 9.51 6.29 -5.12
C ASN A 246 10.89 6.96 -5.23
N PRO A 247 11.96 6.28 -4.78
CA PRO A 247 13.33 6.79 -4.92
C PRO A 247 13.68 7.19 -6.36
N GLU A 248 13.26 6.39 -7.36
CA GLU A 248 13.49 6.68 -8.77
C GLU A 248 12.84 8.01 -9.21
N ALA A 249 11.59 8.27 -8.82
CA ALA A 249 10.90 9.52 -9.11
C ALA A 249 11.64 10.72 -8.49
N LYS A 250 12.08 10.58 -7.23
CA LYS A 250 12.88 11.61 -6.54
C LYS A 250 14.21 11.87 -7.26
N ASP A 251 14.88 10.82 -7.73
CA ASP A 251 16.15 10.94 -8.45
C ASP A 251 15.96 11.55 -9.84
N ALA A 252 14.89 11.18 -10.55
CA ALA A 252 14.52 11.78 -11.84
C ALA A 252 14.23 13.29 -11.71
N ILE A 253 13.50 13.71 -10.66
CA ILE A 253 13.22 15.13 -10.39
C ILE A 253 14.49 15.92 -10.05
N ARG A 254 15.44 15.31 -9.33
CA ARG A 254 16.74 15.95 -8.99
C ARG A 254 17.65 16.08 -10.20
N ASP A 255 17.66 15.09 -11.07
CA ASP A 255 18.51 15.05 -12.24
C ASP A 255 18.20 16.21 -13.20
N ALA A 256 19.25 16.89 -13.69
CA ALA A 256 19.07 18.05 -14.56
C ALA A 256 18.52 17.68 -15.95
N THR A 257 18.70 16.44 -16.39
CA THR A 257 18.27 15.96 -17.70
C THR A 257 16.82 15.48 -17.67
N ASN A 258 16.45 14.71 -16.64
CA ASN A 258 15.13 14.11 -16.47
C ASN A 258 14.16 15.08 -15.77
N GLY A 259 14.63 15.88 -14.82
CA GLY A 259 13.81 16.80 -14.01
C GLY A 259 13.21 17.97 -14.80
N LYS A 260 13.64 18.17 -16.05
CA LYS A 260 12.97 19.07 -16.99
C LYS A 260 11.68 18.47 -17.57
N PHE A 261 11.48 17.16 -17.48
CA PHE A 261 10.29 16.44 -17.91
C PHE A 261 9.48 16.00 -16.69
N TRP A 262 10.05 15.21 -15.78
CA TRP A 262 9.41 14.80 -14.54
C TRP A 262 9.58 15.91 -13.49
N VAL A 263 8.54 16.74 -13.35
CA VAL A 263 8.64 18.01 -12.61
C VAL A 263 8.06 17.94 -11.20
N SER A 264 7.19 16.97 -10.95
CA SER A 264 6.51 16.80 -9.68
C SER A 264 6.01 15.38 -9.49
N GLU A 265 5.76 15.02 -8.25
CA GLU A 265 5.45 13.66 -7.83
C GLU A 265 4.46 13.69 -6.66
N ILE A 266 3.35 12.96 -6.73
CA ILE A 266 2.42 12.84 -5.60
C ILE A 266 2.87 11.66 -4.73
N ALA A 267 3.42 11.96 -3.57
CA ALA A 267 4.03 10.97 -2.70
C ALA A 267 3.03 10.38 -1.70
N GLN A 268 3.25 9.09 -1.44
CA GLN A 268 2.55 8.32 -0.42
C GLN A 268 3.44 8.12 0.81
N ASN A 269 2.95 7.38 1.81
CA ASN A 269 3.76 6.92 2.94
C ASN A 269 3.64 5.39 3.13
N PRO A 270 4.34 4.59 2.29
CA PRO A 270 4.22 3.14 2.28
C PRO A 270 4.59 2.47 3.62
N GLU A 271 5.67 2.91 4.27
CA GLU A 271 6.06 2.37 5.57
C GLU A 271 4.98 2.63 6.63
N LYS A 272 4.34 3.81 6.61
CA LYS A 272 3.22 4.12 7.50
C LYS A 272 1.99 3.27 7.20
N ILE A 273 1.64 3.05 5.91
CA ILE A 273 0.56 2.13 5.52
C ILE A 273 0.81 0.75 6.14
N GLY A 274 2.01 0.20 5.94
CA GLY A 274 2.41 -1.12 6.45
C GLY A 274 2.36 -1.20 7.98
N SER A 275 2.93 -0.20 8.68
CA SER A 275 2.90 -0.20 10.14
C SER A 275 1.49 -0.03 10.72
N GLU A 276 0.66 0.82 10.11
CA GLU A 276 -0.66 1.12 10.64
C GLU A 276 -1.62 -0.05 10.45
N ILE A 277 -1.58 -0.75 9.29
CA ILE A 277 -2.41 -1.94 9.11
C ILE A 277 -2.03 -3.05 10.10
N THR A 278 -0.74 -3.24 10.38
CA THR A 278 -0.28 -4.22 11.37
C THR A 278 -0.76 -3.86 12.79
N LYS A 279 -0.78 -2.56 13.15
CA LYS A 279 -1.37 -2.10 14.43
C LYS A 279 -2.85 -2.43 14.53
N GLN A 280 -3.63 -2.15 13.47
CA GLN A 280 -5.06 -2.41 13.46
C GLN A 280 -5.38 -3.91 13.56
N ILE A 281 -4.61 -4.76 12.88
CA ILE A 281 -4.76 -6.22 12.98
C ILE A 281 -4.50 -6.68 14.42
N THR A 282 -3.39 -6.24 15.02
CA THR A 282 -3.04 -6.68 16.39
C THR A 282 -4.07 -6.23 17.41
N LYS A 283 -4.55 -4.99 17.29
CA LYS A 283 -5.63 -4.47 18.12
C LYS A 283 -6.90 -5.30 17.96
N TYR A 284 -7.25 -5.67 16.73
CA TYR A 284 -8.41 -6.52 16.48
C TYR A 284 -8.24 -7.91 17.08
N LEU A 285 -7.09 -8.55 16.91
CA LEU A 285 -6.81 -9.88 17.46
C LEU A 285 -6.82 -9.93 19.00
N THR A 286 -6.57 -8.81 19.66
CA THR A 286 -6.54 -8.71 21.13
C THR A 286 -7.84 -8.20 21.74
N THR A 287 -8.58 -7.34 21.04
CA THR A 287 -9.74 -6.62 21.59
C THR A 287 -11.05 -6.82 20.82
N GLY A 288 -10.99 -7.42 19.63
CA GLY A 288 -12.11 -7.52 18.69
C GLY A 288 -12.50 -6.19 18.04
N LYS A 289 -11.67 -5.15 18.12
CA LYS A 289 -11.95 -3.81 17.60
C LYS A 289 -10.75 -3.24 16.82
N VAL A 290 -11.07 -2.37 15.86
CA VAL A 290 -10.11 -1.47 15.19
C VAL A 290 -10.38 -0.04 15.62
N ASP A 291 -9.46 0.88 15.35
CA ASP A 291 -9.66 2.31 15.63
C ASP A 291 -10.75 2.92 14.74
N GLN A 292 -10.68 2.61 13.45
CA GLN A 292 -11.64 3.04 12.43
C GLN A 292 -11.73 1.95 11.35
N PRO A 293 -12.89 1.74 10.72
CA PRO A 293 -13.00 0.85 9.57
C PRO A 293 -12.18 1.33 8.35
N VAL A 294 -11.90 2.64 8.27
CA VAL A 294 -11.17 3.27 7.17
C VAL A 294 -10.20 4.29 7.76
N ILE A 295 -8.91 4.12 7.49
CA ILE A 295 -7.84 5.03 7.90
C ILE A 295 -7.16 5.57 6.63
N MET A 296 -7.36 6.85 6.36
CA MET A 296 -6.76 7.52 5.21
C MET A 296 -5.50 8.29 5.62
N ILE A 297 -4.41 8.05 4.89
CA ILE A 297 -3.14 8.76 5.03
C ILE A 297 -3.09 9.85 3.96
N ALA A 298 -2.85 11.09 4.38
CA ALA A 298 -2.78 12.21 3.46
C ALA A 298 -1.57 12.07 2.52
N PRO A 299 -1.75 12.22 1.19
CA PRO A 299 -0.65 12.35 0.25
C PRO A 299 -0.05 13.76 0.33
N TYR A 300 1.13 13.93 -0.26
CA TYR A 300 1.79 15.23 -0.38
C TYR A 300 2.53 15.36 -1.70
N ILE A 301 2.76 16.59 -2.15
CA ILE A 301 3.49 16.84 -3.40
C ILE A 301 4.99 16.93 -3.14
N ILE A 302 5.77 16.25 -3.99
CA ILE A 302 7.20 16.39 -4.15
C ILE A 302 7.48 17.18 -5.42
N THR A 303 8.36 18.16 -5.31
CA THR A 303 8.90 18.97 -6.40
C THR A 303 10.41 19.13 -6.19
N LYS A 304 11.11 19.72 -7.16
CA LYS A 304 12.56 19.98 -7.03
C LYS A 304 12.92 20.75 -5.75
N GLU A 305 12.05 21.64 -5.28
CA GLU A 305 12.27 22.45 -4.08
C GLU A 305 12.23 21.65 -2.78
N ASN A 306 11.54 20.51 -2.73
CA ASN A 306 11.32 19.75 -1.51
C ASN A 306 11.71 18.27 -1.60
N VAL A 307 12.28 17.82 -2.72
CA VAL A 307 12.66 16.42 -2.99
C VAL A 307 13.67 15.83 -1.99
N GLY A 308 14.30 16.65 -1.15
CA GLY A 308 15.13 16.19 -0.03
C GLY A 308 14.36 15.67 1.19
N LYS A 309 13.02 15.83 1.21
CA LYS A 309 12.13 15.29 2.24
C LYS A 309 11.79 13.81 1.98
#